data_AF-A0A2S9FGL2-F1
#
_entry.id   AF-A0A2S9FGL2-F1
#
_cell.length_a   1.000
_cell.length_b   1.000
_cell.length_c   1.000
_cell.angle_alpha   90.00
_cell.angle_beta   90.00
_cell.angle_gamma   90.00
#
_symmetry.space_group_name_H-M   'P 1'
#
loop_
_entity.id
_entity.type
_entity.pdbx_description
1 polymer ?
#
loop_
_entity_poly.entity_id
_entity_poly.type
_entity_poly.pdbx_seq_one_letter_code
_entity_poly.pdbx_strand_id
1 'polypeptide(L)'
;DDRPELTVPDALEILAMQVQQVVGTSGWSISECSQNCTRLRGVRSVDIVLRPESGLSVMTELGPPSYLLAEFPATAKALAEGTAFVAAVDLDGSDPAETALLSKFGYRAVLGVGVPAGQKCFLLEFFSHGDHRDLVEIAPLVRVLTAYCASRLSGSQPLHRRASWSAR
;
A
#
# COMPACT_ATOMS: atom_id res chain seq x y z
N ASP A 1 15.06 21.66 17.79
CA ASP A 1 14.05 21.49 16.74
C ASP A 1 14.03 20.00 16.44
N ASP A 2 13.22 19.26 17.19
CA ASP A 2 13.33 17.80 17.36
C ASP A 2 12.10 17.15 16.72
N ARG A 3 11.91 17.44 15.42
CA ARG A 3 10.83 16.78 14.66
C ARG A 3 11.28 15.34 14.39
N PRO A 4 10.50 14.32 14.78
CA PRO A 4 10.83 12.95 14.46
C PRO A 4 11.00 12.80 12.94
N GLU A 5 12.06 12.10 12.53
CA GLU A 5 12.28 11.79 11.12
C GLU A 5 11.11 10.96 10.58
N LEU A 6 10.55 11.39 9.44
CA LEU A 6 9.45 10.70 8.79
C LEU A 6 9.89 9.30 8.34
N THR A 7 9.19 8.25 8.77
CA THR A 7 9.49 6.88 8.33
C THR A 7 8.75 6.54 7.03
N VAL A 8 9.15 5.46 6.35
CA VAL A 8 8.44 4.98 5.15
C VAL A 8 6.95 4.71 5.43
N PRO A 9 6.56 3.97 6.50
CA PRO A 9 5.15 3.82 6.85
C PRO A 9 4.41 5.15 7.06
N ASP A 10 5.04 6.16 7.67
CA ASP A 10 4.42 7.47 7.86
C ASP A 10 4.15 8.18 6.53
N ALA A 11 5.10 8.12 5.60
CA ALA A 11 4.91 8.69 4.27
C ALA A 11 3.85 7.95 3.45
N LEU A 12 3.80 6.62 3.56
CA LEU A 12 2.78 5.81 2.92
C LEU A 12 1.39 6.06 3.49
N GLU A 13 1.27 6.28 4.80
CA GLU A 13 -0.01 6.66 5.42
C GLU A 13 -0.50 8.02 4.93
N ILE A 14 0.38 9.03 4.87
CA ILE A 14 0.01 10.35 4.32
C ILE A 14 -0.48 10.19 2.88
N LEU A 15 0.24 9.43 2.05
CA LEU A 15 -0.17 9.13 0.68
C LEU A 15 -1.53 8.42 0.65
N ALA A 16 -1.74 7.40 1.47
CA ALA A 16 -2.97 6.63 1.53
C ALA A 16 -4.18 7.52 1.89
N MET A 17 -4.01 8.38 2.90
CA MET A 17 -5.03 9.35 3.29
C MET A 17 -5.36 10.32 2.14
N GLN A 18 -4.36 10.81 1.40
CA GLN A 18 -4.60 11.73 0.28
C GLN A 18 -5.28 11.04 -0.90
N VAL A 19 -4.86 9.83 -1.26
CA VAL A 19 -5.51 9.04 -2.32
C VAL A 19 -6.95 8.75 -1.94
N GLN A 20 -7.20 8.34 -0.69
CA GLN A 20 -8.54 8.09 -0.18
C GLN A 20 -9.42 9.34 -0.24
N GLN A 21 -8.91 10.52 0.13
CA GLN A 21 -9.66 11.76 0.09
C GLN A 21 -10.06 12.19 -1.34
N VAL A 22 -9.19 11.92 -2.32
CA VAL A 22 -9.42 12.34 -3.71
C VAL A 22 -10.29 11.34 -4.46
N VAL A 23 -10.08 10.04 -4.24
CA VAL A 23 -10.70 8.95 -5.01
C VAL A 23 -11.91 8.36 -4.29
N GLY A 24 -12.00 8.51 -2.97
CA GLY A 24 -13.11 7.96 -2.18
C GLY A 24 -13.01 6.46 -1.94
N THR A 25 -11.80 5.91 -1.78
CA THR A 25 -11.62 4.47 -1.50
C THR A 25 -12.28 4.09 -0.17
N SER A 26 -12.86 2.88 -0.12
CA SER A 26 -13.58 2.36 1.05
C SER A 26 -12.68 1.95 2.20
N GLY A 27 -11.38 1.80 1.96
CA GLY A 27 -10.40 1.54 2.99
C GLY A 27 -8.99 1.54 2.42
N TRP A 28 -8.00 1.45 3.30
CA TRP A 28 -6.61 1.19 2.95
C TRP A 28 -5.86 0.46 4.07
N SER A 29 -4.82 -0.28 3.71
CA SER A 29 -3.91 -0.93 4.66
C SER A 29 -2.47 -0.78 4.23
N ILE A 30 -1.59 -0.74 5.23
CA ILE A 30 -0.14 -0.81 5.07
C ILE A 30 0.32 -2.04 5.82
N SER A 31 0.93 -2.96 5.09
CA SER A 31 1.55 -4.16 5.63
C SER A 31 3.05 -4.17 5.37
N GLU A 32 3.82 -4.77 6.27
CA GLU A 32 5.26 -4.95 6.17
C GLU A 32 5.58 -6.43 5.95
N CYS A 33 6.53 -6.71 5.07
CA CYS A 33 7.13 -8.02 4.93
C CYS A 33 8.59 -7.98 5.40
N SER A 34 8.99 -8.94 6.25
CA SER A 34 10.37 -9.08 6.71
C SER A 34 11.26 -9.69 5.61
N GLN A 35 12.60 -9.63 5.79
CA GLN A 35 13.62 -10.05 4.81
C GLN A 35 13.44 -11.44 4.18
N ASN A 36 12.78 -12.36 4.90
CA ASN A 36 12.49 -13.72 4.44
C ASN A 36 11.22 -13.82 3.57
N CYS A 37 10.48 -12.73 3.38
CA CYS A 37 9.33 -12.60 2.48
C CYS A 37 8.27 -13.71 2.63
N THR A 38 8.03 -14.20 3.86
CA THR A 38 7.09 -15.31 4.09
C THR A 38 5.73 -14.87 4.61
N ARG A 39 5.67 -13.73 5.32
CA ARG A 39 4.45 -13.23 5.94
C ARG A 39 4.35 -11.72 5.78
N LEU A 40 3.14 -11.26 5.49
CA LEU A 40 2.77 -9.86 5.62
C LEU A 40 2.22 -9.63 7.02
N ARG A 41 2.67 -8.56 7.67
CA ARG A 41 2.18 -8.11 8.97
C ARG A 41 1.57 -6.72 8.83
N GLY A 42 0.34 -6.53 9.30
CA GLY A 42 -0.30 -5.22 9.32
C GLY A 42 0.49 -4.22 10.17
N VAL A 43 0.69 -3.02 9.62
CA VAL A 43 1.35 -1.89 10.29
C VAL A 43 0.32 -0.83 10.64
N ARG A 44 -0.50 -0.44 9.67
CA ARG A 44 -1.61 0.52 9.81
C ARG A 44 -2.75 0.11 8.89
N SER A 45 -3.98 0.37 9.28
CA SER A 45 -5.13 0.17 8.40
C SER A 45 -6.28 1.06 8.81
N VAL A 46 -7.09 1.41 7.82
CA VAL A 46 -8.33 2.17 7.98
C VAL A 46 -9.38 1.52 7.09
N ASP A 47 -10.43 1.02 7.70
CA ASP A 47 -11.69 0.72 7.05
C ASP A 47 -12.63 1.92 7.20
N ILE A 48 -13.25 2.37 6.11
CA ILE A 48 -14.24 3.45 6.12
C ILE A 48 -15.62 2.84 5.89
N VAL A 49 -16.35 2.68 6.99
CA VAL A 49 -17.75 2.28 6.96
C VAL A 49 -18.62 3.53 7.00
N LEU A 50 -19.26 3.87 5.88
CA LEU A 50 -20.29 4.90 5.85
C LEU A 50 -21.51 4.40 6.63
N ARG A 51 -21.88 5.09 7.70
CA ARG A 51 -23.12 4.86 8.46
C ARG A 51 -24.23 5.67 7.79
N PRO A 52 -25.14 5.05 7.02
CA PRO A 52 -26.15 5.79 6.25
C PRO A 52 -27.08 6.61 7.14
N GLU A 53 -27.25 6.15 8.38
CA GLU A 53 -28.18 6.71 9.37
C GLU A 53 -27.68 8.01 10.00
N SER A 54 -26.36 8.22 10.01
CA SER A 54 -25.73 9.42 10.59
C SER A 54 -24.92 10.23 9.58
N GLY A 55 -24.65 9.69 8.39
CA GLY A 55 -23.71 10.26 7.42
C GLY A 55 -22.25 10.24 7.87
N LEU A 56 -21.93 9.53 8.97
CA LEU A 56 -20.58 9.47 9.54
C LEU A 56 -19.80 8.28 8.99
N SER A 57 -18.52 8.49 8.72
CA SER A 57 -17.55 7.44 8.44
C SER A 57 -16.92 6.94 9.75
N VAL A 58 -17.00 5.64 10.02
CA VAL A 58 -16.32 5.01 11.16
C VAL A 58 -15.02 4.39 10.67
N MET A 59 -13.92 4.69 11.36
CA MET A 59 -12.60 4.11 11.11
C MET A 59 -12.38 2.88 11.99
N THR A 60 -12.15 1.71 11.38
CA THR A 60 -11.78 0.47 12.10
C THR A 60 -10.50 -0.15 11.53
N GLU A 61 -9.86 -1.03 12.31
CA GLU A 61 -8.74 -1.84 11.81
C GLU A 61 -9.26 -2.87 10.79
N LEU A 62 -8.49 -3.09 9.73
CA LEU A 62 -8.83 -4.00 8.65
C LEU A 62 -8.03 -5.30 8.70
N GLY A 63 -8.76 -6.43 8.71
CA GLY A 63 -8.22 -7.77 8.50
C GLY A 63 -7.41 -8.36 9.66
N PRO A 64 -7.04 -9.65 9.59
CA PRO A 64 -6.11 -10.24 10.57
C PRO A 64 -4.74 -9.57 10.51
N PRO A 65 -4.01 -9.57 11.65
CA PRO A 65 -2.74 -8.86 11.77
C PRO A 65 -1.61 -9.47 10.92
N SER A 66 -1.79 -10.67 10.34
CA SER A 66 -0.80 -11.29 9.46
C SER A 66 -1.37 -12.31 8.48
N TYR A 67 -0.75 -12.44 7.31
CA TYR A 67 -1.09 -13.43 6.26
C TYR A 67 0.16 -14.15 5.75
N LEU A 68 -0.02 -15.37 5.21
CA LEU A 68 1.04 -16.12 4.54
C LEU A 68 1.17 -15.67 3.09
N LEU A 69 2.35 -15.19 2.69
CA LEU A 69 2.54 -14.64 1.35
C LEU A 69 2.38 -15.69 0.24
N ALA A 70 2.64 -16.96 0.55
CA ALA A 70 2.48 -18.08 -0.38
C ALA A 70 1.04 -18.28 -0.88
N GLU A 71 0.05 -17.73 -0.16
CA GLU A 71 -1.37 -17.80 -0.54
C GLU A 71 -1.76 -16.69 -1.53
N PHE A 72 -0.91 -15.68 -1.73
CA PHE A 72 -1.22 -14.47 -2.52
C PHE A 72 -0.14 -14.22 -3.61
N PRO A 73 -0.17 -14.96 -4.74
CA PRO A 73 0.82 -14.85 -5.80
C PRO A 73 1.02 -13.44 -6.39
N ALA A 74 -0.06 -12.70 -6.65
CA ALA A 74 -0.02 -11.35 -7.19
C ALA A 74 0.64 -10.38 -6.20
N THR A 75 0.28 -10.50 -4.92
CA THR A 75 0.90 -9.75 -3.83
C THR A 75 2.39 -10.07 -3.70
N ALA A 76 2.77 -11.36 -3.77
CA ALA A 76 4.16 -11.80 -3.74
C ALA A 76 4.97 -11.19 -4.89
N LYS A 77 4.42 -11.21 -6.10
CA LYS A 77 5.03 -10.61 -7.28
C LYS A 77 5.18 -9.09 -7.13
N ALA A 78 4.13 -8.41 -6.67
CA ALA A 78 4.16 -6.96 -6.47
C ALA A 78 5.25 -6.53 -5.50
N LEU A 79 5.41 -7.24 -4.38
CA LEU A 79 6.46 -6.99 -3.40
C LEU A 79 7.86 -7.23 -3.96
N ALA A 80 8.04 -8.29 -4.76
CA ALA A 80 9.32 -8.65 -5.35
C ALA A 80 9.77 -7.66 -6.44
N GLU A 81 8.83 -7.19 -7.26
CA GLU A 81 9.13 -6.38 -8.45
C GLU A 81 8.89 -4.88 -8.25
N GLY A 82 8.29 -4.46 -7.13
CA GLY A 82 7.83 -3.09 -6.92
C GLY A 82 6.72 -2.69 -7.89
N THR A 83 5.84 -3.64 -8.22
CA THR A 83 4.72 -3.46 -9.15
C THR A 83 3.40 -3.29 -8.41
N ALA A 84 2.33 -3.05 -9.17
CA ALA A 84 0.97 -2.94 -8.67
C ALA A 84 0.10 -4.03 -9.31
N PHE A 85 -0.92 -4.47 -8.60
CA PHE A 85 -1.95 -5.37 -9.11
C PHE A 85 -3.34 -4.88 -8.69
N VAL A 86 -4.35 -5.30 -9.44
CA VAL A 86 -5.75 -5.14 -9.05
C VAL A 86 -6.39 -6.52 -9.05
N ALA A 87 -7.11 -6.82 -7.96
CA ALA A 87 -7.93 -8.01 -7.84
C ALA A 87 -9.37 -7.60 -7.53
N ALA A 88 -10.34 -8.32 -8.09
CA ALA A 88 -11.75 -8.06 -7.83
C ALA A 88 -12.58 -9.35 -7.92
N VAL A 89 -13.71 -9.36 -7.23
CA VAL A 89 -14.64 -10.51 -7.19
C VAL A 89 -15.18 -10.89 -8.57
N ASP A 90 -15.24 -9.92 -9.49
CA ASP A 90 -15.74 -10.06 -10.86
C ASP A 90 -14.65 -9.90 -11.94
N LEU A 91 -13.37 -9.92 -11.55
CA LEU A 91 -12.23 -9.80 -12.47
C LEU A 91 -11.56 -11.16 -12.68
N ASP A 92 -11.68 -11.68 -13.91
CA ASP A 92 -11.00 -12.90 -14.33
C ASP A 92 -9.48 -12.80 -14.14
N GLY A 93 -8.88 -13.87 -13.61
CA GLY A 93 -7.45 -13.94 -13.33
C GLY A 93 -7.02 -13.33 -11.98
N SER A 94 -7.97 -12.84 -11.16
CA SER A 94 -7.70 -12.48 -9.77
C SER A 94 -7.32 -13.72 -8.95
N ASP A 95 -6.38 -13.55 -8.02
CA ASP A 95 -5.99 -14.62 -7.11
C ASP A 95 -7.19 -15.08 -6.27
N PRO A 96 -7.47 -16.40 -6.16
CA PRO A 96 -8.62 -16.89 -5.40
C PRO A 96 -8.58 -16.45 -3.92
N ALA A 97 -7.40 -16.42 -3.29
CA ALA A 97 -7.25 -15.99 -1.91
C ALA A 97 -7.58 -14.49 -1.73
N GLU A 98 -7.18 -13.63 -2.67
CA GLU A 98 -7.54 -12.20 -2.67
C GLU A 98 -9.05 -12.04 -2.73
N THR A 99 -9.72 -12.72 -3.69
CA THR A 99 -11.18 -12.63 -3.84
C THR A 99 -11.95 -13.17 -2.62
N ALA A 100 -11.40 -14.17 -1.93
CA ALA A 100 -11.97 -14.71 -0.70
C ALA A 100 -11.85 -13.71 0.46
N LEU A 101 -10.73 -13.01 0.60
CA LEU A 101 -10.57 -11.94 1.59
C LEU A 101 -11.50 -10.76 1.30
N LEU A 102 -11.56 -10.30 0.04
CA LEU A 102 -12.47 -9.25 -0.39
C LEU A 102 -13.92 -9.57 0.03
N SER A 103 -14.38 -10.78 -0.32
CA SER A 103 -15.72 -11.24 0.03
C SER A 103 -15.94 -11.32 1.54
N LYS A 104 -14.94 -11.77 2.29
CA LYS A 104 -14.99 -11.86 3.77
C LYS A 104 -15.10 -10.50 4.44
N PHE A 105 -14.44 -9.48 3.90
CA PHE A 105 -14.46 -8.11 4.43
C PHE A 105 -15.52 -7.21 3.79
N GLY A 106 -16.34 -7.74 2.88
CA GLY A 106 -17.41 -6.99 2.22
C GLY A 106 -16.91 -5.99 1.18
N TYR A 107 -15.68 -6.15 0.69
CA TYR A 107 -15.15 -5.40 -0.45
C TYR A 107 -15.33 -6.17 -1.75
N ARG A 108 -15.28 -5.44 -2.85
CA ARG A 108 -15.40 -5.99 -4.20
C ARG A 108 -14.10 -5.94 -4.98
N ALA A 109 -13.20 -5.00 -4.64
CA ALA A 109 -11.92 -4.86 -5.32
C ALA A 109 -10.83 -4.32 -4.37
N VAL A 110 -9.58 -4.65 -4.70
CA VAL A 110 -8.36 -4.12 -4.08
C VAL A 110 -7.33 -3.73 -5.14
N LEU A 111 -6.66 -2.60 -4.91
CA LEU A 111 -5.40 -2.25 -5.54
C LEU A 111 -4.29 -2.53 -4.53
N GLY A 112 -3.38 -3.44 -4.83
CA GLY A 112 -2.18 -3.68 -4.04
C GLY A 112 -0.94 -3.14 -4.75
N VAL A 113 -0.08 -2.45 -4.01
CA VAL A 113 1.16 -1.86 -4.52
C VAL A 113 2.33 -2.29 -3.64
N GLY A 114 3.26 -3.04 -4.23
CA GLY A 114 4.49 -3.44 -3.56
C GLY A 114 5.49 -2.28 -3.53
N VAL A 115 6.10 -2.06 -2.37
CA VAL A 115 6.99 -0.94 -2.09
C VAL A 115 8.31 -1.46 -1.51
N PRO A 116 9.31 -1.74 -2.35
CA PRO A 116 10.66 -2.06 -1.89
C PRO A 116 11.30 -0.86 -1.18
N ALA A 117 11.84 -1.07 0.02
CA ALA A 117 12.32 -0.03 0.92
C ALA A 117 13.62 -0.46 1.63
N GLY A 118 14.67 -0.71 0.85
CA GLY A 118 15.96 -1.20 1.36
C GLY A 118 15.88 -2.66 1.77
N GLN A 119 16.06 -2.94 3.08
CA GLN A 119 16.02 -4.31 3.64
C GLN A 119 14.60 -4.78 3.98
N LYS A 120 13.59 -3.93 3.77
CA LYS A 120 12.19 -4.21 4.02
C LYS A 120 11.40 -3.99 2.74
N CYS A 121 10.21 -4.58 2.66
CA CYS A 121 9.22 -4.19 1.68
C CYS A 121 7.86 -4.00 2.36
N PHE A 122 7.09 -3.09 1.80
CA PHE A 122 5.74 -2.78 2.28
C PHE A 122 4.73 -3.09 1.17
N LEU A 123 3.52 -3.43 1.57
CA LEU A 123 2.36 -3.49 0.70
C LEU A 123 1.43 -2.34 1.10
N LEU A 124 1.08 -1.48 0.15
CA LEU A 124 0.01 -0.50 0.31
C LEU A 124 -1.21 -1.00 -0.47
N GLU A 125 -2.35 -1.11 0.21
CA GLU A 125 -3.58 -1.60 -0.38
C GLU A 125 -4.69 -0.55 -0.28
N PHE A 126 -5.53 -0.47 -1.31
CA PHE A 126 -6.73 0.35 -1.34
C PHE A 126 -7.94 -0.51 -1.69
N PHE A 127 -9.00 -0.42 -0.88
CA PHE A 127 -10.19 -1.25 -1.03
C PHE A 127 -11.37 -0.44 -1.57
N SER A 128 -12.25 -1.12 -2.30
CA SER A 128 -13.48 -0.56 -2.85
C SER A 128 -14.66 -1.48 -2.58
N HIS A 129 -15.78 -0.92 -2.11
CA HIS A 129 -17.09 -1.58 -2.14
C HIS A 129 -17.72 -1.54 -3.56
N GLY A 130 -17.23 -0.66 -4.43
CA GLY A 130 -17.68 -0.51 -5.82
C GLY A 130 -16.94 -1.44 -6.79
N ASP A 131 -16.91 -1.09 -8.07
CA ASP A 131 -16.11 -1.84 -9.05
C ASP A 131 -14.61 -1.53 -8.92
N HIS A 132 -13.81 -2.14 -9.80
CA HIS A 132 -12.35 -2.04 -9.81
C HIS A 132 -11.79 -0.94 -10.73
N ARG A 133 -12.63 -0.18 -11.45
CA ARG A 133 -12.18 0.72 -12.52
C ARG A 133 -11.35 1.89 -11.99
N ASP A 134 -11.84 2.54 -10.94
CA ASP A 134 -11.14 3.66 -10.30
C ASP A 134 -9.79 3.19 -9.75
N LEU A 135 -9.73 1.98 -9.20
CA LEU A 135 -8.50 1.36 -8.69
C LEU A 135 -7.49 1.09 -9.81
N VAL A 136 -7.94 0.62 -10.98
CA VAL A 136 -7.09 0.45 -12.18
C VAL A 136 -6.57 1.80 -12.67
N GLU A 137 -7.40 2.83 -12.69
CA GLU A 137 -7.03 4.16 -13.17
C GLU A 137 -5.92 4.79 -12.32
N ILE A 138 -6.01 4.66 -10.99
CA ILE A 138 -5.02 5.26 -10.07
C ILE A 138 -3.76 4.42 -9.88
N ALA A 139 -3.75 3.13 -10.26
CA ALA A 139 -2.66 2.21 -9.99
C ALA A 139 -1.26 2.74 -10.43
N PRO A 140 -1.08 3.31 -11.65
CA PRO A 140 0.21 3.86 -12.07
C PRO A 140 0.65 5.05 -11.21
N LEU A 141 -0.27 5.93 -10.84
CA LEU A 141 -0.02 7.11 -10.02
C LEU A 141 0.44 6.68 -8.62
N VAL A 142 -0.33 5.80 -7.98
CA VAL A 142 -0.01 5.28 -6.64
C VAL A 142 1.36 4.61 -6.65
N ARG A 143 1.66 3.77 -7.65
CA ARG A 143 2.97 3.11 -7.77
C ARG A 143 4.14 4.10 -7.83
N VAL A 144 4.00 5.19 -8.60
CA VAL A 144 5.06 6.21 -8.69
C VAL A 144 5.23 6.93 -7.36
N LEU A 145 4.13 7.29 -6.70
CA LEU A 145 4.17 8.04 -5.43
C LEU A 145 4.74 7.18 -4.29
N THR A 146 4.36 5.90 -4.20
CA THR A 146 4.93 4.99 -3.19
C THR A 146 6.43 4.76 -3.39
N ALA A 147 6.86 4.57 -4.65
CA ALA A 147 8.28 4.45 -4.99
C ALA A 147 9.05 5.74 -4.63
N TYR A 148 8.46 6.90 -4.85
CA TYR A 148 9.05 8.17 -4.44
C TYR A 148 9.21 8.26 -2.91
N CYS A 149 8.16 7.95 -2.14
CA CYS A 149 8.20 7.92 -0.68
C CYS A 149 9.32 7.00 -0.16
N ALA A 150 9.42 5.78 -0.70
CA ALA A 150 10.47 4.84 -0.33
C ALA A 150 11.87 5.37 -0.71
N SER A 151 12.06 5.89 -1.92
CA SER A 151 13.36 6.37 -2.38
C SER A 151 13.96 7.48 -1.51
N ARG A 152 13.11 8.37 -0.97
CA ARG A 152 13.53 9.51 -0.14
C ARG A 152 13.90 9.12 1.28
N LEU A 153 13.31 8.05 1.80
CA LEU A 153 13.37 7.68 3.22
C LEU A 153 14.13 6.36 3.47
N SER A 154 14.33 5.53 2.45
CA SER A 154 15.10 4.28 2.55
C SER A 154 16.61 4.45 2.32
N GLY A 155 17.12 5.69 2.32
CA GLY A 155 18.56 5.95 2.35
C GLY A 155 19.31 5.82 1.02
N SER A 156 18.68 6.13 -0.12
CA SER A 156 19.42 6.39 -1.36
C SER A 156 19.68 7.90 -1.50
N GLN A 157 20.66 8.42 -0.75
CA GLN A 157 21.37 9.59 -1.25
C GLN A 157 22.09 9.13 -2.53
N PRO A 158 21.82 9.72 -3.72
CA PRO A 158 22.82 9.68 -4.76
C PRO A 158 24.07 10.32 -4.12
N LEU A 159 25.19 9.60 -4.14
CA LEU A 159 26.51 10.16 -3.87
C LEU A 159 26.73 11.33 -4.85
N HIS A 160 26.19 12.51 -4.54
CA HIS A 160 26.63 13.75 -5.14
C HIS A 160 28.02 14.00 -4.60
N ARG A 161 29.01 13.48 -5.35
CA ARG A 161 30.38 13.95 -5.47
C ARG A 161 30.55 15.31 -4.78
N ARG A 162 31.13 15.31 -3.59
CA ARG A 162 31.90 16.47 -3.13
C ARG A 162 33.08 16.60 -4.09
N ALA A 163 32.89 17.35 -5.17
CA ALA A 163 34.01 17.88 -5.92
C ALA A 163 34.65 18.95 -5.03
N SER A 164 35.61 18.54 -4.20
CA SER A 164 36.52 19.47 -3.54
C SER A 164 37.39 20.12 -4.61
N TRP A 165 36.97 21.29 -5.09
CA TRP A 165 37.89 22.19 -5.76
C TRP A 165 38.75 22.85 -4.69
N SER A 166 39.97 22.37 -4.55
CA SER A 166 41.07 23.14 -3.94
C SER A 166 41.57 24.09 -5.02
N ALA A 167 41.27 25.39 -4.86
CA ALA A 167 42.03 26.43 -5.53
C ALA A 167 43.32 26.65 -4.73
N ARG A 168 44.46 26.53 -5.41
CA ARG A 168 45.72 27.19 -5.02
C ARG A 168 45.83 28.47 -5.81
#